data_AF-A0A151RZX5-F1
#
_entry.id   AF-A0A151RZX5-F1
#
_cell.length_a   1.000
_cell.length_b   1.000
_cell.length_c   1.000
_cell.angle_alpha   90.00
_cell.angle_beta   90.00
_cell.angle_gamma   90.00
#
_symmetry.space_group_name_H-M   'P 1'
#
loop_
_entity.id
_entity.type
_entity.pdbx_description
1 polymer ?
#
loop_
_entity_poly.entity_id
_entity_poly.type
_entity_poly.pdbx_seq_one_letter_code
_entity_poly.pdbx_strand_id
1 'polypeptide(L)'
;MDQEVENFKEGKELELEPKLDCIFDDSPLGFERATKGEHKLKSQDPLEEVNLGTIENKKVTYISKFLQGELKEEIIRVLHEYKDCFAWDYNEIPGLDRELVEHRLPMIPGKKPVKQSPRRFAPEVIEKIKEEIERLLKAKFIRTSRYAEWISNVVPVIKKNGKLRVCIDFRDLNAATPKDEYPMPIAETMIDAIAGNEIMSLLDGYSGYNQIYIAINDVSKTAFRCPGALGVYEWVMMPFGLKNAGATYQRAMNLIFHDLIGKFVQVYIDDIIVGSKQKEDHLSHLKLSFERMRKHSMKMNPLKCAFGVTAGEFLGFFIHQKGIEVNRNKTKAIMETKPPSNKKELQSLLGKVNFLRRFISNLSGKNKVFSPLLRLKKEQEFQWNEEHHKAFDEIKVYLAHPPVLAPLSKGKQLKLYISASDSTIASMLAQDDDNGIERVIYYLS
;
A
#
# COMPACT_ATOMS: atom_id res chain seq x y z
N MET A 1 64.44 24.90 -32.77
CA MET A 1 64.20 24.76 -31.33
C MET A 1 62.73 25.07 -31.11
N ASP A 2 61.98 23.96 -31.09
CA ASP A 2 60.90 23.62 -30.15
C ASP A 2 59.64 24.51 -30.17
N GLN A 3 58.50 24.01 -30.69
CA GLN A 3 57.48 23.16 -30.01
C GLN A 3 56.92 23.89 -28.77
N GLU A 4 55.64 24.28 -28.66
CA GLU A 4 54.36 23.56 -28.78
C GLU A 4 53.22 24.60 -28.87
N VAL A 5 52.04 24.22 -29.41
CA VAL A 5 50.74 24.21 -28.70
C VAL A 5 49.64 23.81 -29.69
N GLU A 6 49.20 22.56 -29.48
CA GLU A 6 47.86 21.98 -29.50
C GLU A 6 46.85 22.24 -30.63
N ASN A 7 46.06 21.19 -30.79
CA ASN A 7 45.34 20.80 -31.98
C ASN A 7 43.88 20.51 -31.55
N PHE A 8 42.97 20.62 -32.52
CA PHE A 8 41.59 20.11 -32.52
C PHE A 8 40.50 20.84 -31.72
N LYS A 9 39.77 21.66 -32.49
CA LYS A 9 38.30 21.78 -32.41
C LYS A 9 37.67 20.42 -32.74
N GLU A 10 36.74 19.96 -31.92
CA GLU A 10 35.51 19.32 -32.38
C GLU A 10 34.45 19.40 -31.27
N GLY A 11 33.40 20.16 -31.53
CA GLY A 11 32.28 20.35 -30.63
C GLY A 11 31.40 19.11 -30.59
N LYS A 12 31.21 18.55 -29.40
CA LYS A 12 30.05 17.71 -29.10
C LYS A 12 28.96 18.61 -28.51
N GLU A 13 27.88 18.79 -29.26
CA GLU A 13 26.58 19.16 -28.69
C GLU A 13 26.20 18.09 -27.65
N LEU A 14 26.28 18.47 -26.37
CA LEU A 14 25.63 17.74 -25.29
C LEU A 14 24.18 18.21 -25.27
N GLU A 15 23.28 17.42 -25.84
CA GLU A 15 21.86 17.49 -25.52
C GLU A 15 21.70 17.26 -24.01
N LEU A 16 21.57 18.36 -23.27
CA LEU A 16 21.18 18.35 -21.87
C LEU A 16 19.70 17.95 -21.83
N GLU A 17 19.43 16.66 -21.61
CA GLU A 17 18.09 16.22 -21.20
C GLU A 17 17.65 17.08 -19.98
N PRO A 18 16.51 17.79 -20.05
CA PRO A 18 16.07 18.61 -18.94
C PRO A 18 15.76 17.69 -17.76
N LYS A 19 16.53 17.84 -16.67
CA LYS A 19 16.19 17.30 -15.36
C LYS A 19 14.78 17.78 -15.01
N LEU A 20 13.80 16.89 -15.12
CA LEU A 20 12.42 17.19 -14.79
C LEU A 20 12.32 17.57 -13.30
N ASP A 21 11.81 18.77 -13.01
CA ASP A 21 11.59 19.34 -11.66
C ASP A 21 10.41 18.69 -10.90
N CYS A 22 9.92 17.55 -11.39
CA CYS A 22 8.86 16.77 -10.81
C CYS A 22 9.34 15.36 -10.52
N ILE A 23 8.90 14.80 -9.40
CA ILE A 23 9.13 13.39 -9.12
C ILE A 23 8.09 12.62 -9.92
N PHE A 24 8.52 11.85 -10.91
CA PHE A 24 7.67 10.80 -11.44
C PHE A 24 7.50 9.75 -10.36
N ASP A 25 6.26 9.30 -10.16
CA ASP A 25 5.96 8.25 -9.20
C ASP A 25 6.56 6.90 -9.67
N ASP A 26 7.87 6.78 -9.53
CA ASP A 26 8.69 5.62 -9.87
C ASP A 26 9.11 4.83 -8.63
N SER A 27 8.69 5.26 -7.44
CA SER A 27 9.04 4.65 -6.18
C SER A 27 8.10 3.49 -5.87
N PRO A 28 8.61 2.40 -5.28
CA PRO A 28 9.02 2.52 -3.87
C PRO A 28 10.02 1.50 -3.30
N LEU A 29 10.22 1.67 -1.99
CA LEU A 29 11.15 1.03 -1.08
C LEU A 29 11.19 -0.51 -1.23
N GLY A 30 12.40 -1.06 -1.34
CA GLY A 30 12.78 -2.45 -1.00
C GLY A 30 12.22 -3.61 -1.84
N PHE A 31 10.93 -3.62 -2.18
CA PHE A 31 10.22 -4.78 -2.75
C PHE A 31 9.36 -4.46 -3.97
N GLU A 32 9.09 -3.19 -4.21
CA GLU A 32 8.06 -2.76 -5.14
C GLU A 32 8.66 -2.29 -6.48
N ARG A 33 9.99 -2.41 -6.65
CA ARG A 33 10.71 -2.15 -7.91
C ARG A 33 10.32 -3.05 -9.10
N ALA A 34 9.41 -4.01 -8.94
CA ALA A 34 8.97 -4.83 -10.07
C ALA A 34 7.49 -5.23 -10.02
N THR A 35 6.63 -4.30 -9.63
CA THR A 35 5.22 -4.35 -10.05
C THR A 35 4.83 -3.03 -10.71
N LYS A 36 4.84 -3.00 -12.04
CA LYS A 36 4.12 -1.96 -12.79
C LYS A 36 2.64 -2.04 -12.42
N GLY A 37 2.20 -1.10 -11.59
CA GLY A 37 0.79 -0.87 -11.28
C GLY A 37 0.63 -0.54 -9.80
N GLU A 38 -0.09 0.54 -9.52
CA GLU A 38 -0.56 0.93 -8.18
C GLU A 38 -0.96 -0.32 -7.36
N HIS A 39 -0.62 -0.35 -6.07
CA HIS A 39 -1.32 -1.21 -5.13
C HIS A 39 -2.80 -0.82 -5.20
N LYS A 40 -3.52 -1.60 -5.99
CA LYS A 40 -4.96 -1.69 -6.02
C LYS A 40 -5.24 -3.05 -5.39
N LEU A 41 -6.27 -3.15 -4.57
CA LEU A 41 -6.95 -4.44 -4.41
C LEU A 41 -7.35 -4.89 -5.82
N LYS A 42 -6.55 -5.80 -6.40
CA LYS A 42 -6.77 -6.32 -7.74
C LYS A 42 -7.61 -7.57 -7.60
N SER A 43 -8.85 -7.48 -8.05
CA SER A 43 -9.66 -8.65 -8.33
C SER A 43 -8.95 -9.52 -9.38
N GLN A 44 -8.90 -10.83 -9.14
CA GLN A 44 -8.54 -11.78 -10.19
C GLN A 44 -9.74 -12.04 -11.10
N ASP A 45 -10.95 -11.96 -10.55
CA ASP A 45 -12.17 -12.07 -11.33
C ASP A 45 -12.24 -10.93 -12.36
N PRO A 46 -12.68 -11.21 -13.59
CA PRO A 46 -12.99 -10.16 -14.55
C PRO A 46 -14.16 -9.34 -14.01
N LEU A 47 -14.02 -8.02 -14.04
CA LEU A 47 -15.00 -7.09 -13.47
C LEU A 47 -15.94 -6.53 -14.55
N GLU A 48 -17.19 -6.30 -14.17
CA GLU A 48 -18.16 -5.53 -14.95
C GLU A 48 -18.48 -4.21 -14.27
N GLU A 49 -18.71 -3.19 -15.09
CA GLU A 49 -19.07 -1.85 -14.66
C GLU A 49 -20.56 -1.77 -14.33
N VAL A 50 -20.87 -1.19 -13.17
CA VAL A 50 -22.23 -0.89 -12.73
C VAL A 50 -22.34 0.62 -12.55
N ASN A 51 -23.33 1.22 -13.22
CA ASN A 51 -23.63 2.64 -13.08
C ASN A 51 -24.67 2.85 -11.97
N LEU A 52 -24.23 3.42 -10.85
CA LEU A 52 -25.10 3.83 -9.73
C LEU A 52 -25.75 5.21 -9.97
N GLY A 53 -25.39 5.88 -11.07
CA GLY A 53 -25.77 7.24 -11.42
C GLY A 53 -26.96 7.33 -12.38
N THR A 54 -27.03 8.46 -13.09
CA THR A 54 -27.94 8.63 -14.22
C THR A 54 -27.19 8.35 -15.53
N ILE A 55 -27.89 8.38 -16.67
CA ILE A 55 -27.25 8.26 -17.99
C ILE A 55 -26.28 9.42 -18.24
N GLU A 56 -26.64 10.62 -17.79
CA GLU A 56 -25.86 11.86 -17.98
C GLU A 56 -24.72 12.02 -16.98
N ASN A 57 -24.92 11.58 -15.72
CA ASN A 57 -23.90 11.61 -14.68
C ASN A 57 -23.62 10.19 -14.18
N LYS A 58 -22.74 9.51 -14.92
CA LYS A 58 -22.35 8.14 -14.61
C LYS A 58 -21.55 8.08 -13.30
N LYS A 59 -22.03 7.26 -12.37
CA LYS A 59 -21.40 6.98 -11.08
C LYS A 59 -21.01 5.51 -11.04
N VAL A 60 -19.83 5.24 -11.59
CA VAL A 60 -19.34 3.89 -11.88
C VAL A 60 -18.74 3.22 -10.64
N THR A 61 -19.03 1.93 -10.48
CA THR A 61 -18.30 0.98 -9.63
C THR A 61 -18.21 -0.40 -10.31
N TYR A 62 -17.59 -1.40 -9.66
CA TYR A 62 -17.26 -2.68 -10.28
C TYR A 62 -17.72 -3.89 -9.46
N ILE A 63 -18.34 -4.86 -10.12
CA ILE A 63 -18.71 -6.15 -9.53
C ILE A 63 -18.09 -7.29 -10.35
N SER A 64 -17.95 -8.48 -9.77
CA SER A 64 -17.42 -9.65 -10.49
C SER A 64 -18.37 -10.12 -11.59
N LYS A 65 -17.84 -10.41 -12.79
CA LYS A 65 -18.60 -11.06 -13.88
C LYS A 65 -18.99 -12.50 -13.57
N PHE A 66 -18.38 -13.10 -12.55
CA PHE A 66 -18.74 -14.45 -12.10
C PHE A 66 -19.99 -14.45 -11.22
N LEU A 67 -20.48 -13.28 -10.77
CA LEU A 67 -21.78 -13.17 -10.12
C LEU A 67 -22.90 -13.44 -11.12
N GLN A 68 -23.82 -14.31 -10.76
CA GLN A 68 -24.96 -14.71 -11.59
C GLN A 68 -26.23 -14.79 -10.75
N GLY A 69 -27.37 -14.73 -11.43
CA GLY A 69 -28.69 -14.91 -10.82
C GLY A 69 -29.05 -13.83 -9.81
N GLU A 70 -29.84 -14.22 -8.81
CA GLU A 70 -30.43 -13.35 -7.80
C GLU A 70 -29.38 -12.58 -6.98
N LEU A 71 -28.29 -13.24 -6.57
CA LEU A 71 -27.23 -12.62 -5.78
C LEU A 71 -26.60 -11.40 -6.46
N LYS A 72 -26.44 -11.45 -7.79
CA LYS A 72 -25.92 -10.31 -8.57
C LYS A 72 -26.86 -9.11 -8.47
N GLU A 73 -28.15 -9.34 -8.66
CA GLU A 73 -29.15 -8.27 -8.60
C GLU A 73 -29.25 -7.68 -7.19
N GLU A 74 -29.19 -8.52 -6.15
CA GLU A 74 -29.21 -8.07 -4.76
C GLU A 74 -28.00 -7.22 -4.39
N ILE A 75 -26.79 -7.63 -4.81
CA ILE A 75 -25.58 -6.82 -4.61
C ILE A 75 -25.74 -5.47 -5.29
N ILE A 76 -26.20 -5.43 -6.55
CA ILE A 76 -26.44 -4.17 -7.27
C ILE A 76 -27.45 -3.28 -6.51
N ARG A 77 -28.55 -3.86 -6.00
CA ARG A 77 -29.54 -3.11 -5.19
C ARG A 77 -28.91 -2.52 -3.93
N VAL A 78 -28.07 -3.28 -3.22
CA VAL A 78 -27.34 -2.77 -2.04
C VAL A 78 -26.39 -1.65 -2.43
N LEU A 79 -25.66 -1.76 -3.55
CA LEU A 79 -24.78 -0.68 -4.00
C LEU A 79 -25.54 0.60 -4.35
N HIS A 80 -26.75 0.48 -4.91
CA HIS A 80 -27.64 1.63 -5.12
C HIS A 80 -28.16 2.21 -3.80
N GLU A 81 -28.57 1.35 -2.86
CA GLU A 81 -29.06 1.75 -1.54
C GLU A 81 -27.99 2.51 -0.75
N TYR A 82 -26.74 2.06 -0.80
CA TYR A 82 -25.59 2.63 -0.09
C TYR A 82 -24.70 3.50 -0.98
N LYS A 83 -25.26 4.07 -2.06
CA LYS A 83 -24.55 4.96 -2.98
C LYS A 83 -23.89 6.15 -2.28
N ASP A 84 -24.48 6.61 -1.18
CA ASP A 84 -23.95 7.68 -0.34
C ASP A 84 -22.64 7.29 0.36
N CYS A 85 -22.31 6.02 0.52
CA CYS A 85 -21.03 5.57 1.07
C CYS A 85 -19.85 5.72 0.10
N PHE A 86 -20.09 6.18 -1.14
CA PHE A 86 -19.05 6.39 -2.15
C PHE A 86 -18.85 7.87 -2.45
N ALA A 87 -17.62 8.22 -2.80
CA ALA A 87 -17.28 9.53 -3.36
C ALA A 87 -16.62 9.35 -4.73
N TRP A 88 -17.00 10.15 -5.72
CA TRP A 88 -16.33 10.21 -7.03
C TRP A 88 -15.40 11.42 -7.11
N ASP A 89 -15.68 12.47 -6.34
CA ASP A 89 -14.87 13.69 -6.26
C ASP A 89 -14.59 14.12 -4.81
N TYR A 90 -13.56 14.96 -4.60
CA TYR A 90 -13.19 15.48 -3.28
C TYR A 90 -14.31 16.25 -2.58
N ASN A 91 -15.16 16.94 -3.33
CA ASN A 91 -16.24 17.74 -2.77
C ASN A 91 -17.35 16.88 -2.12
N GLU A 92 -17.37 15.57 -2.38
CA GLU A 92 -18.34 14.63 -1.80
C GLU A 92 -17.84 14.02 -0.47
N ILE A 93 -16.71 14.50 0.07
CA ILE A 93 -16.08 13.98 1.29
C ILE A 93 -16.31 14.96 2.45
N PRO A 94 -17.27 14.66 3.35
CA PRO A 94 -17.54 15.52 4.50
C PRO A 94 -16.46 15.42 5.61
N GLY A 95 -15.67 14.35 5.59
CA GLY A 95 -14.77 13.98 6.68
C GLY A 95 -15.47 13.18 7.77
N LEU A 96 -14.68 12.43 8.55
CA LEU A 96 -15.14 11.73 9.75
C LEU A 96 -15.39 12.74 10.87
N ASP A 97 -16.24 12.36 11.82
CA ASP A 97 -16.49 13.16 13.01
C ASP A 97 -15.19 13.39 13.81
N ARG A 98 -14.96 14.64 14.24
CA ARG A 98 -13.83 15.01 15.09
C ARG A 98 -13.90 14.36 16.47
N GLU A 99 -15.09 14.08 16.98
CA GLU A 99 -15.27 13.38 18.26
C GLU A 99 -14.84 11.91 18.17
N LEU A 100 -14.97 11.30 16.98
CA LEU A 100 -14.52 9.94 16.73
C LEU A 100 -12.99 9.87 16.67
N VAL A 101 -12.37 10.74 15.86
CA VAL A 101 -10.93 10.73 15.63
C VAL A 101 -10.44 12.04 15.03
N GLU A 102 -9.27 12.49 15.51
CA GLU A 102 -8.51 13.57 14.88
C GLU A 102 -7.04 13.18 14.79
N HIS A 103 -6.35 13.68 13.77
CA HIS A 103 -4.91 13.59 13.69
C HIS A 103 -4.26 14.69 14.53
N ARG A 104 -3.41 14.29 15.47
CA ARG A 104 -2.66 15.21 16.33
C ARG A 104 -1.18 15.20 15.98
N LEU A 105 -0.55 16.36 16.12
CA LEU A 105 0.86 16.60 15.88
C LEU A 105 1.51 17.10 17.19
N PRO A 106 1.65 16.24 18.21
CA PRO A 106 2.37 16.59 19.43
C PRO A 106 3.84 16.86 19.10
N MET A 107 4.44 17.89 19.72
CA MET A 107 5.83 18.27 19.45
C MET A 107 6.74 17.73 20.56
N ILE A 108 7.91 17.19 20.19
CA ILE A 108 8.94 16.82 21.15
C ILE A 108 9.43 18.08 21.88
N PRO A 109 9.50 18.09 23.22
CA PRO A 109 9.98 19.24 23.98
C PRO A 109 11.33 19.75 23.47
N GLY A 110 11.44 21.08 23.30
CA GLY A 110 12.67 21.74 22.84
C GLY A 110 12.92 21.72 21.33
N LYS A 111 12.09 21.03 20.52
CA LYS A 111 12.17 21.14 19.06
C LYS A 111 11.58 22.46 18.58
N LYS A 112 12.39 23.23 17.83
CA LYS A 112 11.97 24.51 17.24
C LYS A 112 11.30 24.29 15.88
N PRO A 113 10.31 25.13 15.49
CA PRO A 113 9.74 25.13 14.15
C PRO A 113 10.78 25.39 13.06
N VAL A 114 10.60 24.73 11.91
CA VAL A 114 11.48 24.86 10.74
C VAL A 114 10.71 25.48 9.57
N LYS A 115 11.33 26.48 8.93
CA LYS A 115 10.85 27.08 7.68
C LYS A 115 11.79 26.69 6.56
N GLN A 116 11.36 25.77 5.70
CA GLN A 116 12.17 25.31 4.58
C GLN A 116 12.39 26.43 3.56
N SER A 117 13.57 26.47 2.95
CA SER A 117 13.88 27.38 1.85
C SER A 117 12.99 27.10 0.63
N PRO A 118 12.55 28.13 -0.13
CA PRO A 118 11.72 27.94 -1.31
C PRO A 118 12.39 27.05 -2.36
N ARG A 119 11.60 26.24 -3.06
CA ARG A 119 12.03 25.48 -4.25
C ARG A 119 11.60 26.19 -5.52
N ARG A 120 12.39 26.03 -6.58
CA ARG A 120 12.07 26.47 -7.94
C ARG A 120 11.49 25.28 -8.70
N PHE A 121 10.56 25.57 -9.61
CA PHE A 121 9.94 24.59 -10.49
C PHE A 121 9.77 25.22 -11.87
N ALA A 122 9.81 24.38 -12.91
CA ALA A 122 9.44 24.79 -14.26
C ALA A 122 8.01 25.39 -14.32
N PRO A 123 7.76 26.41 -15.17
CA PRO A 123 6.46 27.08 -15.27
C PRO A 123 5.28 26.12 -15.51
N GLU A 124 5.46 25.09 -16.33
CA GLU A 124 4.42 24.08 -16.62
C GLU A 124 4.00 23.28 -15.39
N VAL A 125 4.94 23.01 -14.48
CA VAL A 125 4.67 22.31 -13.22
C VAL A 125 3.95 23.24 -12.25
N ILE A 126 4.28 24.54 -12.25
CA ILE A 126 3.62 25.53 -11.40
C ILE A 126 2.13 25.64 -11.72
N GLU A 127 1.75 25.68 -13.01
CA GLU A 127 0.33 25.71 -13.42
C GLU A 127 -0.42 24.46 -12.94
N LYS A 128 0.16 23.27 -13.11
CA LYS A 128 -0.46 22.03 -12.59
C LYS A 128 -0.55 21.99 -11.07
N ILE A 129 0.43 22.55 -10.36
CA ILE A 129 0.34 22.71 -8.90
C ILE A 129 -0.82 23.65 -8.55
N LYS A 130 -0.96 24.78 -9.25
CA LYS A 130 -2.05 25.74 -9.03
C LYS A 130 -3.43 25.10 -9.19
N GLU A 131 -3.65 24.36 -10.28
CA GLU A 131 -4.90 23.62 -10.52
C GLU A 131 -5.23 22.67 -9.36
N GLU A 132 -4.24 21.95 -8.85
CA GLU A 132 -4.43 21.02 -7.74
C GLU A 132 -4.70 21.75 -6.41
N ILE A 133 -4.04 22.87 -6.15
CA ILE A 133 -4.27 23.70 -4.96
C ILE A 133 -5.69 24.30 -4.99
N GLU A 134 -6.15 24.78 -6.14
CA GLU A 134 -7.53 25.27 -6.30
C GLU A 134 -8.56 24.16 -6.05
N ARG A 135 -8.29 22.94 -6.53
CA ARG A 135 -9.13 21.77 -6.27
C ARG A 135 -9.19 21.42 -4.78
N LEU A 136 -8.06 21.43 -4.09
CA LEU A 136 -7.98 21.18 -2.64
C LEU A 136 -8.65 22.28 -1.81
N LEU A 137 -8.56 23.55 -2.23
CA LEU A 137 -9.24 24.68 -1.60
C LEU A 137 -10.77 24.56 -1.76
N LYS A 138 -11.24 24.23 -2.97
CA LYS A 138 -12.67 24.04 -3.24
C LYS A 138 -13.26 22.93 -2.38
N ALA A 139 -12.51 21.85 -2.18
CA ALA A 139 -12.87 20.75 -1.29
C ALA A 139 -12.69 21.06 0.21
N LYS A 140 -12.18 22.26 0.56
CA LYS A 140 -11.89 22.70 1.94
C LYS A 140 -10.89 21.81 2.67
N PHE A 141 -10.06 21.05 1.95
CA PHE A 141 -9.01 20.21 2.55
C PHE A 141 -7.84 21.04 3.05
N ILE A 142 -7.61 22.18 2.43
CA ILE A 142 -6.61 23.18 2.81
C ILE A 142 -7.27 24.55 2.96
N ARG A 143 -6.59 25.44 3.67
CA ARG A 143 -6.96 26.87 3.77
C ARG A 143 -5.72 27.75 3.74
N THR A 144 -5.89 29.05 3.51
CA THR A 144 -4.78 30.01 3.57
C THR A 144 -4.21 30.08 4.98
N SER A 145 -2.89 30.01 5.10
CA SER A 145 -2.21 30.09 6.39
C SER A 145 -1.93 31.54 6.77
N ARG A 146 -1.99 31.83 8.08
CA ARG A 146 -1.65 33.13 8.66
C ARG A 146 -0.61 32.92 9.75
N TYR A 147 0.54 33.60 9.64
CA TYR A 147 1.64 33.53 10.62
C TYR A 147 2.19 32.11 10.85
N ALA A 148 2.47 31.38 9.77
CA ALA A 148 3.03 30.03 9.86
C ALA A 148 4.43 30.00 10.52
N GLU A 149 4.59 29.18 11.56
CA GLU A 149 5.89 28.91 12.20
C GLU A 149 6.63 27.76 11.51
N TRP A 150 5.90 26.70 11.16
CA TRP A 150 6.36 25.60 10.32
C TRP A 150 6.07 25.92 8.86
N ILE A 151 7.04 25.72 7.96
CA ILE A 151 6.79 25.84 6.52
C ILE A 151 7.51 24.70 5.80
N SER A 152 6.72 23.77 5.26
CA SER A 152 7.20 22.72 4.37
C SER A 152 7.11 23.14 2.89
N ASN A 153 7.84 22.45 2.00
CA ASN A 153 7.73 22.64 0.56
C ASN A 153 6.80 21.61 -0.08
N VAL A 154 6.15 22.02 -1.17
CA VAL A 154 5.46 21.10 -2.08
C VAL A 154 6.49 20.22 -2.80
N VAL A 155 6.08 18.97 -3.03
CA VAL A 155 6.75 17.96 -3.83
C VAL A 155 5.74 17.49 -4.88
N PRO A 156 5.79 18.04 -6.12
CA PRO A 156 4.88 17.62 -7.18
C PRO A 156 5.22 16.21 -7.63
N VAL A 157 4.21 15.35 -7.63
CA VAL A 157 4.33 13.96 -8.10
C VAL A 157 3.42 13.77 -9.30
N ILE A 158 3.97 13.38 -10.45
CA ILE A 158 3.18 13.07 -11.64
C ILE A 158 2.81 11.59 -11.60
N LYS A 159 1.51 11.30 -11.54
CA LYS A 159 0.98 9.95 -11.64
C LYS A 159 1.10 9.42 -13.07
N LYS A 160 1.03 8.09 -13.22
CA LYS A 160 1.07 7.40 -14.53
C LYS A 160 -0.01 7.86 -15.51
N ASN A 161 -1.14 8.35 -15.01
CA ASN A 161 -2.22 8.91 -15.83
C ASN A 161 -1.99 10.39 -16.21
N GLY A 162 -0.79 10.94 -15.96
CA GLY A 162 -0.42 12.32 -16.24
C GLY A 162 -0.95 13.35 -15.24
N LYS A 163 -1.84 12.95 -14.30
CA LYS A 163 -2.35 13.87 -13.27
C LYS A 163 -1.28 14.17 -12.22
N LEU A 164 -1.16 15.44 -11.84
CA LEU A 164 -0.28 15.87 -10.76
C LEU A 164 -0.95 15.63 -9.40
N ARG A 165 -0.15 15.21 -8.42
CA ARG A 165 -0.49 15.15 -7.01
C ARG A 165 0.47 16.06 -6.24
N VAL A 166 -0.08 16.93 -5.40
CA VAL A 166 0.71 17.74 -4.47
C VAL A 166 0.99 16.89 -3.22
N CYS A 167 2.24 16.45 -3.07
CA CYS A 167 2.76 15.90 -1.81
C CYS A 167 3.49 17.01 -1.05
N ILE A 168 3.61 16.89 0.28
CA ILE A 168 4.29 17.88 1.12
C ILE A 168 5.49 17.23 1.81
N ASP A 169 6.62 17.94 1.81
CA ASP A 169 7.84 17.49 2.49
C ASP A 169 7.78 17.76 4.00
N PHE A 170 7.11 16.87 4.72
CA PHE A 170 6.98 16.93 6.18
C PHE A 170 8.17 16.34 6.94
N ARG A 171 9.36 16.16 6.33
CA ARG A 171 10.51 15.52 7.02
C ARG A 171 10.88 16.21 8.33
N ASP A 172 10.95 17.54 8.36
CA ASP A 172 11.27 18.31 9.57
C ASP A 172 10.17 18.18 10.63
N LEU A 173 8.91 18.29 10.22
CA LEU A 173 7.75 18.13 11.10
C LEU A 173 7.67 16.71 11.68
N ASN A 174 7.94 15.69 10.87
CA ASN A 174 8.00 14.28 11.27
C ASN A 174 9.18 13.99 12.22
N ALA A 175 10.29 14.69 12.07
CA ALA A 175 11.43 14.61 12.99
C ALA A 175 11.12 15.25 14.35
N ALA A 176 10.25 16.26 14.37
CA ALA A 176 9.79 16.94 15.59
C ALA A 176 8.57 16.27 16.26
N THR A 177 7.93 15.30 15.60
CA THR A 177 6.76 14.59 16.12
C THR A 177 7.19 13.23 16.71
N PRO A 178 6.82 12.90 17.97
CA PRO A 178 7.07 11.57 18.53
C PRO A 178 6.29 10.52 17.74
N LYS A 179 6.82 9.30 17.68
CA LYS A 179 6.15 8.19 16.98
C LYS A 179 4.96 7.72 17.82
N ASP A 180 3.80 7.55 17.18
CA ASP A 180 2.67 6.85 17.80
C ASP A 180 2.93 5.33 17.73
N GLU A 181 2.95 4.66 18.88
CA GLU A 181 3.16 3.20 18.98
C GLU A 181 1.85 2.42 18.91
N TYR A 182 0.84 2.97 18.23
CA TYR A 182 -0.41 2.29 17.99
C TYR A 182 -0.19 0.91 17.35
N PRO A 183 -0.79 -0.17 17.90
CA PRO A 183 -0.58 -1.51 17.39
C PRO A 183 -1.19 -1.65 16.00
N MET A 184 -0.33 -1.87 15.01
CA MET A 184 -0.77 -2.22 13.66
C MET A 184 -1.15 -3.69 13.60
N PRO A 185 -2.25 -4.06 12.92
CA PRO A 185 -2.60 -5.46 12.69
C PRO A 185 -1.46 -6.23 12.04
N ILE A 186 -1.29 -7.49 12.44
CA ILE A 186 -0.31 -8.38 11.83
C ILE A 186 -0.85 -8.82 10.46
N ALA A 187 -0.14 -8.44 9.40
CA ALA A 187 -0.52 -8.73 8.02
C ALA A 187 -0.84 -10.22 7.79
N GLU A 188 0.02 -11.11 8.30
CA GLU A 188 -0.13 -12.57 8.17
C GLU A 188 -1.47 -13.06 8.76
N THR A 189 -1.83 -12.59 9.96
CA THR A 189 -3.08 -12.98 10.62
C THR A 189 -4.32 -12.54 9.84
N MET A 190 -4.30 -11.36 9.23
CA MET A 190 -5.42 -10.90 8.41
C MET A 190 -5.54 -11.70 7.11
N ILE A 191 -4.42 -12.00 6.46
CA ILE A 191 -4.39 -12.84 5.26
C ILE A 191 -5.00 -14.21 5.57
N ASP A 192 -4.62 -14.81 6.70
CA ASP A 192 -5.13 -16.12 7.12
C ASP A 192 -6.63 -16.08 7.44
N ALA A 193 -7.13 -14.98 8.01
CA ALA A 193 -8.55 -14.80 8.30
C ALA A 193 -9.41 -14.68 7.02
N ILE A 194 -8.87 -14.06 5.97
CA ILE A 194 -9.55 -13.89 4.68
C ILE A 194 -9.52 -15.18 3.86
N ALA A 195 -8.43 -15.95 3.97
CA ALA A 195 -8.27 -17.21 3.26
C ALA A 195 -9.44 -18.17 3.57
N GLY A 196 -9.93 -18.86 2.55
CA GLY A 196 -11.09 -19.75 2.70
C GLY A 196 -12.45 -19.08 2.60
N ASN A 197 -12.54 -17.76 2.39
CA ASN A 197 -13.81 -17.13 2.03
C ASN A 197 -14.18 -17.51 0.60
N GLU A 198 -15.45 -17.86 0.40
CA GLU A 198 -15.99 -18.19 -0.93
C GLU A 198 -16.19 -16.92 -1.78
N ILE A 199 -16.58 -15.82 -1.13
CA ILE A 199 -16.86 -14.54 -1.77
C ILE A 199 -16.34 -13.39 -0.90
N MET A 200 -15.86 -12.34 -1.56
CA MET A 200 -15.28 -11.16 -0.93
C MET A 200 -15.68 -9.88 -1.66
N SER A 201 -15.71 -8.78 -0.94
CA SER A 201 -15.79 -7.44 -1.49
C SER A 201 -14.58 -6.64 -1.00
N LEU A 202 -13.84 -6.13 -1.97
CA LEU A 202 -12.59 -5.40 -1.80
C LEU A 202 -12.90 -3.90 -1.85
N LEU A 203 -12.61 -3.17 -0.79
CA LEU A 203 -12.96 -1.76 -0.64
C LEU A 203 -11.70 -0.93 -0.34
N ASP A 204 -11.63 0.26 -0.93
CA ASP A 204 -10.53 1.22 -0.76
C ASP A 204 -11.13 2.54 -0.26
N GLY A 205 -10.64 3.06 0.86
CA GLY A 205 -11.08 4.35 1.38
C GLY A 205 -10.72 5.49 0.42
N TYR A 206 -11.69 6.33 0.03
CA TYR A 206 -11.43 7.41 -0.92
C TYR A 206 -10.42 8.40 -0.37
N SER A 207 -9.26 8.49 -1.04
CA SER A 207 -8.14 9.34 -0.61
C SER A 207 -7.81 9.18 0.88
N GLY A 208 -7.96 7.95 1.39
CA GLY A 208 -7.86 7.51 2.79
C GLY A 208 -7.69 8.64 3.79
N TYR A 209 -6.45 9.07 4.01
CA TYR A 209 -6.10 10.07 5.02
C TYR A 209 -6.87 11.39 4.96
N ASN A 210 -7.27 11.85 3.77
CA ASN A 210 -8.01 13.11 3.58
C ASN A 210 -9.47 13.05 4.09
N GLN A 211 -9.87 11.99 4.81
CA GLN A 211 -11.15 11.89 5.50
C GLN A 211 -11.05 12.21 7.00
N ILE A 212 -9.85 12.22 7.59
CA ILE A 212 -9.65 12.52 9.02
C ILE A 212 -9.22 13.97 9.17
N TYR A 213 -9.83 14.70 10.10
CA TYR A 213 -9.42 16.07 10.39
C TYR A 213 -8.09 16.11 11.14
N ILE A 214 -7.29 17.14 10.88
CA ILE A 214 -6.23 17.54 11.81
C ILE A 214 -6.88 18.26 12.99
N ALA A 215 -6.38 18.02 14.20
CA ALA A 215 -6.80 18.72 15.39
C ALA A 215 -6.62 20.23 15.20
N ILE A 216 -7.62 21.03 15.62
CA ILE A 216 -7.70 22.46 15.29
C ILE A 216 -6.41 23.22 15.63
N ASN A 217 -5.81 22.90 16.78
CA ASN A 217 -4.58 23.54 17.29
C ASN A 217 -3.30 23.11 16.55
N ASP A 218 -3.37 22.06 15.74
CA ASP A 218 -2.24 21.47 15.02
C ASP A 218 -2.24 21.81 13.53
N VAL A 219 -3.35 22.36 13.00
CA VAL A 219 -3.50 22.73 11.57
C VAL A 219 -2.35 23.61 11.09
N SER A 220 -1.99 24.65 11.85
CA SER A 220 -0.93 25.61 11.48
C SER A 220 0.46 24.97 11.34
N LYS A 221 0.70 23.82 11.96
CA LYS A 221 1.97 23.08 11.86
C LYS A 221 2.15 22.41 10.50
N THR A 222 1.05 22.19 9.78
CA THR A 222 1.05 21.56 8.45
C THR A 222 1.21 22.56 7.31
N ALA A 223 1.53 23.82 7.63
CA ALA A 223 1.67 24.86 6.64
C ALA A 223 2.77 24.54 5.62
N PHE A 224 2.47 24.82 4.36
CA PHE A 224 3.34 24.56 3.23
C PHE A 224 3.33 25.71 2.23
N ARG A 225 4.50 25.94 1.63
CA ARG A 225 4.71 26.98 0.62
C ARG A 225 4.40 26.44 -0.77
N CYS A 226 3.51 27.12 -1.47
CA CYS A 226 3.30 26.93 -2.90
C CYS A 226 4.27 27.82 -3.70
N PRO A 227 4.70 27.39 -4.91
CA PRO A 227 5.59 28.18 -5.75
C PRO A 227 4.91 29.42 -6.32
N GLY A 228 5.73 30.38 -6.79
CA GLY A 228 5.26 31.62 -7.41
C GLY A 228 4.49 32.51 -6.43
N ALA A 229 3.40 33.13 -6.91
CA ALA A 229 2.54 34.03 -6.15
C ALA A 229 1.37 33.32 -5.44
N LEU A 230 1.36 31.98 -5.40
CA LEU A 230 0.24 31.20 -4.85
C LEU A 230 0.09 31.34 -3.32
N GLY A 231 1.18 31.61 -2.61
CA GLY A 231 1.17 31.84 -1.17
C GLY A 231 1.44 30.59 -0.31
N VAL A 232 0.99 30.64 0.94
CA VAL A 232 1.18 29.59 1.96
C VAL A 232 -0.19 29.08 2.40
N TYR A 233 -0.33 27.77 2.42
CA TYR A 233 -1.57 27.07 2.80
C TYR A 233 -1.29 26.10 3.95
N GLU A 234 -2.32 25.72 4.69
CA GLU A 234 -2.26 24.74 5.75
C GLU A 234 -3.37 23.69 5.57
N TRP A 235 -3.08 22.46 5.97
CA TRP A 235 -4.00 21.33 5.83
C TRP A 235 -4.99 21.28 6.98
N VAL A 236 -6.27 21.18 6.64
CA VAL A 236 -7.39 20.99 7.58
C VAL A 236 -7.72 19.50 7.71
N MET A 237 -7.64 18.76 6.61
CA MET A 237 -7.72 17.30 6.56
C MET A 237 -6.32 16.71 6.63
N MET A 238 -6.16 15.52 7.20
CA MET A 238 -4.88 14.84 7.39
C MET A 238 -4.24 14.50 6.03
N PRO A 239 -3.13 15.16 5.65
CA PRO A 239 -2.46 14.86 4.40
C PRO A 239 -1.61 13.60 4.50
N PHE A 240 -1.23 13.09 3.32
CA PHE A 240 -0.19 12.09 3.19
C PHE A 240 1.17 12.66 3.59
N GLY A 241 2.08 11.77 4.04
CA GLY A 241 3.45 12.12 4.38
C GLY A 241 3.68 12.48 5.85
N LEU A 242 2.64 12.57 6.68
CA LEU A 242 2.77 12.72 8.13
C LEU A 242 3.12 11.38 8.79
N LYS A 243 4.04 11.40 9.76
CA LYS A 243 4.64 10.23 10.41
C LYS A 243 3.61 9.24 10.99
N ASN A 244 2.57 9.76 11.64
CA ASN A 244 1.59 8.96 12.38
C ASN A 244 0.23 8.85 11.66
N ALA A 245 0.15 9.22 10.37
CA ALA A 245 -1.10 9.18 9.62
C ALA A 245 -1.68 7.76 9.54
N GLY A 246 -0.85 6.76 9.26
CA GLY A 246 -1.26 5.35 9.22
C GLY A 246 -1.84 4.85 10.55
N ALA A 247 -1.19 5.19 11.67
CA ALA A 247 -1.66 4.85 13.02
C ALA A 247 -3.02 5.51 13.34
N THR A 248 -3.16 6.80 12.98
CA THR A 248 -4.42 7.53 13.18
C THR A 248 -5.55 6.91 12.35
N TYR A 249 -5.27 6.56 11.10
CA TYR A 249 -6.25 5.94 10.21
C TYR A 249 -6.65 4.54 10.68
N GLN A 250 -5.69 3.70 11.05
CA GLN A 250 -6.00 2.37 11.61
C GLN A 250 -6.82 2.48 12.90
N ARG A 251 -6.53 3.48 13.76
CA ARG A 251 -7.33 3.75 14.96
C ARG A 251 -8.77 4.08 14.60
N ALA A 252 -8.98 4.93 13.60
CA ALA A 252 -10.32 5.24 13.09
C ALA A 252 -11.04 3.97 12.60
N MET A 253 -10.34 3.12 11.84
CA MET A 253 -10.91 1.88 11.30
C MET A 253 -11.31 0.92 12.41
N ASN A 254 -10.45 0.77 13.42
CA ASN A 254 -10.74 -0.06 14.58
C ASN A 254 -11.97 0.47 15.34
N LEU A 255 -12.14 1.79 15.48
CA LEU A 255 -13.34 2.36 16.13
C LEU A 255 -14.62 2.10 15.32
N ILE A 256 -14.57 2.32 14.00
CA ILE A 256 -15.73 2.20 13.10
C ILE A 256 -16.19 0.74 12.98
N PHE A 257 -15.25 -0.20 12.86
CA PHE A 257 -15.54 -1.61 12.56
C PHE A 257 -15.23 -2.57 13.72
N HIS A 258 -15.05 -2.08 14.95
CA HIS A 258 -14.60 -2.87 16.10
C HIS A 258 -15.35 -4.20 16.28
N ASP A 259 -16.66 -4.20 16.03
CA ASP A 259 -17.55 -5.36 16.23
C ASP A 259 -17.57 -6.33 15.04
N LEU A 260 -17.05 -5.90 13.89
CA LEU A 260 -17.04 -6.66 12.63
C LEU A 260 -15.64 -7.21 12.29
N ILE A 261 -14.59 -6.51 12.73
CA ILE A 261 -13.19 -6.91 12.53
C ILE A 261 -12.95 -8.29 13.14
N GLY A 262 -12.28 -9.16 12.38
CA GLY A 262 -11.98 -10.53 12.82
C GLY A 262 -13.12 -11.53 12.64
N LYS A 263 -14.35 -11.06 12.36
CA LYS A 263 -15.49 -11.93 12.02
C LYS A 263 -15.60 -12.11 10.51
N PHE A 264 -15.86 -11.01 9.81
CA PHE A 264 -16.01 -10.99 8.35
C PHE A 264 -15.42 -9.73 7.70
N VAL A 265 -14.97 -8.75 8.51
CA VAL A 265 -14.23 -7.59 8.03
C VAL A 265 -12.76 -7.73 8.43
N GLN A 266 -11.85 -7.42 7.50
CA GLN A 266 -10.45 -7.15 7.79
C GLN A 266 -10.11 -5.74 7.31
N VAL A 267 -9.32 -5.02 8.09
CA VAL A 267 -8.92 -3.65 7.74
C VAL A 267 -7.44 -3.44 7.99
N TYR A 268 -6.74 -2.99 6.96
CA TYR A 268 -5.37 -2.50 7.06
C TYR A 268 -5.27 -1.12 6.45
N ILE A 269 -5.22 -0.10 7.30
CA ILE A 269 -5.26 1.30 6.91
C ILE A 269 -6.46 1.53 5.97
N ASP A 270 -6.25 1.83 4.69
CA ASP A 270 -7.25 2.15 3.68
C ASP A 270 -7.82 0.93 2.95
N ASP A 271 -7.17 -0.23 3.05
CA ASP A 271 -7.62 -1.49 2.46
C ASP A 271 -8.61 -2.19 3.40
N ILE A 272 -9.86 -2.29 2.98
CA ILE A 272 -10.94 -2.98 3.72
C ILE A 272 -11.40 -4.18 2.90
N ILE A 273 -11.51 -5.34 3.53
CA ILE A 273 -12.08 -6.54 2.93
C ILE A 273 -13.27 -6.99 3.75
N VAL A 274 -14.40 -7.15 3.07
CA VAL A 274 -15.58 -7.85 3.58
C VAL A 274 -15.56 -9.25 2.97
N GLY A 275 -15.35 -10.28 3.76
CA GLY A 275 -15.23 -11.67 3.28
C GLY A 275 -16.24 -12.58 3.94
N SER A 276 -16.78 -13.54 3.19
CA SER A 276 -17.81 -14.46 3.69
C SER A 276 -17.49 -15.90 3.31
N LYS A 277 -17.67 -16.82 4.27
CA LYS A 277 -17.40 -18.25 4.06
C LYS A 277 -18.43 -18.89 3.13
N GLN A 278 -19.66 -18.39 3.17
CA GLN A 278 -20.78 -18.79 2.31
C GLN A 278 -21.28 -17.57 1.54
N LYS A 279 -21.77 -17.78 0.32
CA LYS A 279 -22.29 -16.70 -0.54
C LYS A 279 -23.54 -16.04 0.02
N GLU A 280 -24.39 -16.83 0.66
CA GLU A 280 -25.69 -16.44 1.19
C GLU A 280 -25.55 -15.37 2.30
N ASP A 281 -24.49 -15.48 3.11
CA ASP A 281 -24.22 -14.52 4.18
C ASP A 281 -23.67 -13.17 3.67
N HIS A 282 -23.10 -13.14 2.46
CA HIS A 282 -22.29 -12.01 2.00
C HIS A 282 -23.08 -10.72 1.89
N LEU A 283 -24.33 -10.80 1.47
CA LEU A 283 -25.20 -9.64 1.38
C LEU A 283 -25.42 -8.98 2.75
N SER A 284 -25.62 -9.78 3.79
CA SER A 284 -25.82 -9.30 5.16
C SER A 284 -24.55 -8.64 5.71
N HIS A 285 -23.38 -9.25 5.48
CA HIS A 285 -22.08 -8.72 5.87
C HIS A 285 -21.77 -7.39 5.16
N LEU A 286 -22.11 -7.29 3.87
CA LEU A 286 -21.89 -6.09 3.08
C LEU A 286 -22.78 -4.94 3.56
N LYS A 287 -24.08 -5.20 3.80
CA LYS A 287 -25.01 -4.22 4.37
C LYS A 287 -24.53 -3.70 5.73
N LEU A 288 -24.18 -4.59 6.66
CA LEU A 288 -23.72 -4.19 7.99
C LEU A 288 -22.41 -3.37 7.93
N SER A 289 -21.52 -3.70 6.99
CA SER A 289 -20.30 -2.91 6.74
C SER A 289 -20.63 -1.51 6.22
N PHE A 290 -21.55 -1.38 5.25
CA PHE A 290 -21.96 -0.08 4.73
C PHE A 290 -22.76 0.74 5.75
N GLU A 291 -23.56 0.11 6.61
CA GLU A 291 -24.24 0.81 7.71
C GLU A 291 -23.22 1.48 8.65
N ARG A 292 -22.12 0.80 8.98
CA ARG A 292 -21.02 1.40 9.76
C ARG A 292 -20.38 2.57 9.01
N MET A 293 -20.10 2.43 7.71
CA MET A 293 -19.54 3.50 6.89
C MET A 293 -20.47 4.72 6.83
N ARG A 294 -21.76 4.51 6.54
CA ARG A 294 -22.79 5.54 6.50
C ARG A 294 -22.88 6.28 7.84
N LYS A 295 -22.98 5.53 8.95
CA LYS A 295 -23.09 6.10 10.31
C LYS A 295 -21.94 7.06 10.62
N HIS A 296 -20.73 6.72 10.20
CA HIS A 296 -19.54 7.53 10.46
C HIS A 296 -19.14 8.43 9.29
N SER A 297 -19.98 8.55 8.26
CA SER A 297 -19.72 9.34 7.04
C SER A 297 -18.43 8.97 6.29
N MET A 298 -17.96 7.73 6.44
CA MET A 298 -16.78 7.22 5.75
C MET A 298 -17.10 6.97 4.27
N LYS A 299 -16.23 7.45 3.37
CA LYS A 299 -16.41 7.32 1.91
C LYS A 299 -15.41 6.34 1.30
N MET A 300 -15.92 5.44 0.46
CA MET A 300 -15.12 4.51 -0.35
C MET A 300 -14.86 5.08 -1.73
N ASN A 301 -13.78 4.62 -2.37
CA ASN A 301 -13.46 4.90 -3.76
C ASN A 301 -14.10 3.86 -4.68
N PRO A 302 -15.22 4.20 -5.35
CA PRO A 302 -15.97 3.22 -6.13
C PRO A 302 -15.18 2.71 -7.34
N LEU A 303 -14.20 3.46 -7.84
CA LEU A 303 -13.34 3.06 -8.97
C LEU A 303 -12.23 2.08 -8.58
N LYS A 304 -12.02 1.89 -7.28
CA LYS A 304 -11.05 0.92 -6.74
C LYS A 304 -11.70 -0.18 -5.93
N CYS A 305 -13.01 -0.11 -5.70
CA CYS A 305 -13.76 -1.19 -5.09
C CYS A 305 -14.05 -2.29 -6.12
N ALA A 306 -14.12 -3.53 -5.65
CA ALA A 306 -14.58 -4.68 -6.43
C ALA A 306 -15.48 -5.55 -5.54
N PHE A 307 -16.74 -5.75 -5.96
CA PHE A 307 -17.73 -6.45 -5.15
C PHE A 307 -17.99 -7.88 -5.61
N GLY A 308 -18.20 -8.76 -4.63
CA GLY A 308 -18.57 -10.17 -4.83
C GLY A 308 -17.57 -10.98 -5.66
N VAL A 309 -16.28 -10.73 -5.46
CA VAL A 309 -15.19 -11.44 -6.13
C VAL A 309 -14.86 -12.76 -5.42
N THR A 310 -14.43 -13.77 -6.16
CA THR A 310 -13.99 -15.07 -5.61
C THR A 310 -12.52 -15.07 -5.20
N ALA A 311 -11.73 -14.18 -5.80
CA ALA A 311 -10.30 -14.05 -5.54
C ALA A 311 -9.83 -12.59 -5.67
N GLY A 312 -8.94 -12.18 -4.75
CA GLY A 312 -8.47 -10.80 -4.68
C GLY A 312 -7.06 -10.66 -4.12
N GLU A 313 -6.34 -9.62 -4.55
CA GLU A 313 -5.05 -9.23 -3.99
C GLU A 313 -5.24 -8.43 -2.69
N PHE A 314 -4.60 -8.85 -1.61
CA PHE A 314 -4.57 -8.15 -0.32
C PHE A 314 -3.18 -8.21 0.31
N LEU A 315 -2.65 -7.06 0.75
CA LEU A 315 -1.29 -6.91 1.27
C LEU A 315 -0.23 -7.57 0.36
N GLY A 316 -0.55 -7.59 -0.93
CA GLY A 316 0.18 -8.18 -2.04
C GLY A 316 0.39 -9.70 -1.99
N PHE A 317 -0.59 -10.43 -1.45
CA PHE A 317 -0.83 -11.84 -1.72
C PHE A 317 -2.18 -12.01 -2.41
N PHE A 318 -2.34 -13.03 -3.25
CA PHE A 318 -3.65 -13.40 -3.76
C PHE A 318 -4.33 -14.32 -2.77
N ILE A 319 -5.58 -14.01 -2.45
CA ILE A 319 -6.37 -14.76 -1.48
C ILE A 319 -7.65 -15.20 -2.19
N HIS A 320 -8.03 -16.46 -1.97
CA HIS A 320 -9.26 -17.06 -2.49
C HIS A 320 -9.71 -18.22 -1.60
N GLN A 321 -10.83 -18.86 -1.95
CA GLN A 321 -11.40 -19.97 -1.17
C GLN A 321 -10.41 -21.14 -0.94
N LYS A 322 -9.59 -21.49 -1.94
CA LYS A 322 -8.63 -22.60 -1.81
C LYS A 322 -7.40 -22.28 -0.94
N GLY A 323 -7.20 -21.02 -0.54
CA GLY A 323 -5.99 -20.60 0.16
C GLY A 323 -5.35 -19.31 -0.35
N ILE A 324 -4.04 -19.24 -0.17
CA ILE A 324 -3.23 -18.04 -0.37
C ILE A 324 -2.16 -18.37 -1.41
N GLU A 325 -2.00 -17.48 -2.38
CA GLU A 325 -1.02 -17.58 -3.46
C GLU A 325 -0.10 -16.37 -3.49
N VAL A 326 1.11 -16.58 -4.01
CA VAL A 326 2.05 -15.48 -4.28
C VAL A 326 1.59 -14.71 -5.52
N ASN A 327 1.62 -13.38 -5.44
CA ASN A 327 1.40 -12.56 -6.63
C ASN A 327 2.49 -12.85 -7.68
N ARG A 328 2.07 -13.30 -8.87
CA ARG A 328 2.96 -13.59 -10.00
C ARG A 328 3.91 -12.44 -10.34
N ASN A 329 3.49 -11.18 -10.15
CA ASN A 329 4.35 -10.02 -10.38
C ASN A 329 5.49 -9.95 -9.36
N LYS A 330 5.23 -10.30 -8.09
CA LYS A 330 6.27 -10.37 -7.04
C LYS A 330 7.24 -11.52 -7.27
N THR A 331 6.74 -12.66 -7.72
CA THR A 331 7.60 -13.75 -8.17
C THR A 331 8.47 -13.28 -9.34
N LYS A 332 7.87 -12.70 -10.38
CA LYS A 332 8.57 -12.19 -11.57
C LYS A 332 9.66 -11.18 -11.22
N ALA A 333 9.39 -10.27 -10.28
CA ALA A 333 10.36 -9.33 -9.74
C ALA A 333 11.64 -10.01 -9.20
N ILE A 334 11.48 -11.13 -8.50
CA ILE A 334 12.61 -11.90 -7.95
C ILE A 334 13.30 -12.67 -9.08
N MET A 335 12.54 -13.27 -10.01
CA MET A 335 13.09 -13.98 -11.16
C MET A 335 13.97 -13.09 -12.04
N GLU A 336 13.55 -11.84 -12.26
CA GLU A 336 14.26 -10.83 -13.07
C GLU A 336 15.41 -10.14 -12.32
N THR A 337 15.54 -10.36 -11.01
CA THR A 337 16.64 -9.77 -10.24
C THR A 337 17.96 -10.37 -10.69
N LYS A 338 18.97 -9.52 -10.94
CA LYS A 338 20.34 -9.95 -11.25
C LYS A 338 21.06 -10.42 -9.98
N PRO A 339 22.10 -11.27 -10.10
CA PRO A 339 22.95 -11.61 -8.96
C PRO A 339 23.44 -10.35 -8.24
N PRO A 340 23.33 -10.27 -6.90
CA PRO A 340 23.83 -9.14 -6.14
C PRO A 340 25.32 -8.92 -6.35
N SER A 341 25.70 -7.67 -6.60
CA SER A 341 27.10 -7.24 -6.73
C SER A 341 27.67 -6.67 -5.43
N ASN A 342 26.82 -6.41 -4.44
CA ASN A 342 27.21 -5.81 -3.16
C ASN A 342 26.25 -6.18 -2.02
N LYS A 343 26.69 -5.89 -0.80
CA LYS A 343 25.94 -6.16 0.44
C LYS A 343 24.55 -5.51 0.47
N LYS A 344 24.38 -4.30 -0.06
CA LYS A 344 23.08 -3.61 -0.05
C LYS A 344 22.09 -4.30 -0.99
N GLU A 345 22.55 -4.71 -2.17
CA GLU A 345 21.76 -5.50 -3.11
C GLU A 345 21.37 -6.87 -2.54
N LEU A 346 22.29 -7.54 -1.85
CA LEU A 346 21.99 -8.81 -1.18
C LEU A 346 20.96 -8.64 -0.07
N GLN A 347 21.10 -7.61 0.78
CA GLN A 347 20.11 -7.28 1.82
C GLN A 347 18.73 -6.99 1.21
N SER A 348 18.69 -6.28 0.09
CA SER A 348 17.46 -6.00 -0.65
C SER A 348 16.82 -7.28 -1.18
N LEU A 349 17.61 -8.17 -1.80
CA LEU A 349 17.15 -9.48 -2.28
C LEU A 349 16.63 -10.36 -1.14
N LEU A 350 17.36 -10.50 -0.05
CA LEU A 350 16.94 -11.32 1.09
C LEU A 350 15.71 -10.74 1.79
N GLY A 351 15.58 -9.41 1.78
CA GLY A 351 14.30 -8.76 2.01
C GLY A 351 13.23 -9.41 1.13
N LYS A 352 13.34 -9.25 -0.20
CA LYS A 352 12.40 -9.80 -1.22
C LYS A 352 11.96 -11.22 -0.93
N VAL A 353 12.92 -12.09 -0.66
CA VAL A 353 12.66 -13.50 -0.36
C VAL A 353 11.96 -13.67 1.00
N ASN A 354 12.35 -12.93 2.03
CA ASN A 354 11.76 -13.02 3.37
C ASN A 354 10.28 -12.57 3.41
N PHE A 355 9.84 -11.68 2.52
CA PHE A 355 8.41 -11.37 2.38
C PHE A 355 7.59 -12.59 1.92
N LEU A 356 8.20 -13.50 1.15
CA LEU A 356 7.59 -14.74 0.68
C LEU A 356 7.91 -15.94 1.58
N ARG A 357 8.52 -15.73 2.75
CA ARG A 357 9.01 -16.81 3.65
C ARG A 357 7.97 -17.89 3.93
N ARG A 358 6.70 -17.52 4.07
CA ARG A 358 5.61 -18.44 4.39
C ARG A 358 5.38 -19.52 3.32
N PHE A 359 5.86 -19.27 2.10
CA PHE A 359 5.79 -20.19 0.96
C PHE A 359 7.04 -21.03 0.79
N ILE A 360 8.14 -20.74 1.49
CA ILE A 360 9.46 -21.33 1.22
C ILE A 360 9.82 -22.31 2.33
N SER A 361 9.87 -23.60 1.99
CA SER A 361 10.37 -24.62 2.89
C SER A 361 11.86 -24.41 3.23
N ASN A 362 12.17 -24.39 4.53
CA ASN A 362 13.52 -24.21 5.08
C ASN A 362 14.27 -22.99 4.50
N LEU A 363 13.64 -21.82 4.51
CA LEU A 363 14.27 -20.59 4.03
C LEU A 363 15.57 -20.26 4.78
N SER A 364 15.61 -20.49 6.09
CA SER A 364 16.80 -20.28 6.93
C SER A 364 18.01 -21.08 6.43
N GLY A 365 17.83 -22.37 6.11
CA GLY A 365 18.87 -23.20 5.49
C GLY A 365 19.29 -22.73 4.11
N LYS A 366 18.34 -22.35 3.25
CA LYS A 366 18.63 -21.81 1.91
C LYS A 366 19.40 -20.49 1.97
N ASN A 367 19.15 -19.67 2.99
CA ASN A 367 19.82 -18.39 3.18
C ASN A 367 21.17 -18.48 3.90
N LYS A 368 21.50 -19.64 4.49
CA LYS A 368 22.72 -19.82 5.30
C LYS A 368 23.98 -19.43 4.53
N VAL A 369 24.08 -19.82 3.26
CA VAL A 369 25.23 -19.53 2.39
C VAL A 369 25.50 -18.02 2.23
N PHE A 370 24.47 -17.17 2.35
CA PHE A 370 24.62 -15.71 2.24
C PHE A 370 25.04 -15.04 3.55
N SER A 371 25.01 -15.75 4.69
CA SER A 371 25.29 -15.18 6.01
C SER A 371 26.68 -14.55 6.12
N PRO A 372 27.77 -15.14 5.58
CA PRO A 372 29.09 -14.51 5.58
C PRO A 372 29.10 -13.16 4.85
N LEU A 373 28.42 -13.07 3.69
CA LEU A 373 28.33 -11.85 2.88
C LEU A 373 27.56 -10.71 3.61
N LEU A 374 26.63 -11.06 4.50
CA LEU A 374 25.92 -10.10 5.34
C LEU A 374 26.77 -9.59 6.51
N ARG A 375 27.78 -10.35 6.94
CA ARG A 375 28.66 -10.02 8.08
C ARG A 375 29.96 -9.34 7.66
N LEU A 376 30.16 -9.08 6.37
CA LEU A 376 31.32 -8.35 5.86
C LEU A 376 31.48 -6.99 6.56
N LYS A 377 32.71 -6.74 7.04
CA LYS A 377 33.18 -5.43 7.52
C LYS A 377 33.49 -4.51 6.34
N LYS A 378 33.68 -3.20 6.59
CA LYS A 378 33.88 -2.20 5.52
C LYS A 378 35.12 -2.48 4.68
N GLU A 379 36.12 -3.12 5.26
CA GLU A 379 37.42 -3.41 4.64
C GLU A 379 37.41 -4.72 3.85
N GLN A 380 36.35 -5.52 3.94
CA GLN A 380 36.25 -6.84 3.30
C GLN A 380 35.56 -6.75 1.94
N GLU A 381 36.14 -7.41 0.95
CA GLU A 381 35.59 -7.48 -0.40
C GLU A 381 34.33 -8.36 -0.45
N PHE A 382 33.36 -7.95 -1.26
CA PHE A 382 32.17 -8.75 -1.56
C PHE A 382 32.48 -9.70 -2.71
N GLN A 383 32.59 -10.99 -2.43
CA GLN A 383 32.86 -12.01 -3.43
C GLN A 383 31.63 -12.91 -3.64
N TRP A 384 31.04 -12.82 -4.83
CA TRP A 384 29.94 -13.68 -5.25
C TRP A 384 30.49 -14.89 -5.99
N ASN A 385 30.26 -16.09 -5.45
CA ASN A 385 30.92 -17.33 -5.87
C ASN A 385 29.86 -18.31 -6.39
N GLU A 386 30.29 -19.45 -6.92
CA GLU A 386 29.40 -20.47 -7.46
C GLU A 386 28.38 -20.99 -6.44
N GLU A 387 28.76 -21.17 -5.17
CA GLU A 387 27.83 -21.59 -4.11
C GLU A 387 26.71 -20.56 -3.87
N HIS A 388 27.06 -19.27 -3.88
CA HIS A 388 26.10 -18.16 -3.77
C HIS A 388 25.16 -18.13 -4.99
N HIS A 389 25.72 -18.32 -6.18
CA HIS A 389 24.96 -18.36 -7.43
C HIS A 389 23.98 -19.54 -7.46
N LYS A 390 24.43 -20.73 -7.07
CA LYS A 390 23.60 -21.94 -7.00
C LYS A 390 22.42 -21.76 -6.05
N ALA A 391 22.65 -21.25 -4.84
CA ALA A 391 21.56 -21.01 -3.89
C ALA A 391 20.57 -19.94 -4.38
N PHE A 392 21.06 -18.92 -5.07
CA PHE A 392 20.22 -17.89 -5.69
C PHE A 392 19.31 -18.49 -6.78
N ASP A 393 19.86 -19.33 -7.65
CA ASP A 393 19.09 -20.02 -8.69
C ASP A 393 18.10 -21.03 -8.10
N GLU A 394 18.47 -21.77 -7.05
CA GLU A 394 17.54 -22.66 -6.35
C GLU A 394 16.34 -21.91 -5.76
N ILE A 395 16.55 -20.73 -5.19
CA ILE A 395 15.45 -19.87 -4.70
C ILE A 395 14.56 -19.43 -5.87
N LYS A 396 15.13 -19.06 -7.00
CA LYS A 396 14.36 -18.70 -8.21
C LYS A 396 13.54 -19.86 -8.75
N VAL A 397 14.15 -21.04 -8.91
CA VAL A 397 13.46 -22.25 -9.37
C VAL A 397 12.30 -22.60 -8.46
N TYR A 398 12.51 -22.51 -7.14
CA TYR A 398 11.45 -22.74 -6.16
C TYR A 398 10.30 -21.74 -6.31
N LEU A 399 10.63 -20.45 -6.42
CA LEU A 399 9.63 -19.38 -6.56
C LEU A 399 8.94 -19.38 -7.91
N ALA A 400 9.46 -20.05 -8.94
CA ALA A 400 8.81 -20.18 -10.23
C ALA A 400 7.47 -20.95 -10.13
N HIS A 401 7.35 -21.87 -9.18
CA HIS A 401 6.15 -22.66 -8.92
C HIS A 401 5.86 -22.71 -7.41
N PRO A 402 5.48 -21.56 -6.81
CA PRO A 402 5.25 -21.51 -5.38
C PRO A 402 4.00 -22.33 -5.01
N PRO A 403 3.99 -23.01 -3.86
CA PRO A 403 2.83 -23.77 -3.43
C PRO A 403 1.65 -22.85 -3.10
N VAL A 404 0.43 -23.35 -3.25
CA VAL A 404 -0.77 -22.71 -2.69
C VAL A 404 -0.86 -23.13 -1.22
N LEU A 405 -0.88 -22.15 -0.31
CA LEU A 405 -1.03 -22.42 1.12
C LEU A 405 -2.51 -22.52 1.45
N ALA A 406 -2.95 -23.66 1.96
CA ALA A 406 -4.34 -23.90 2.34
C ALA A 406 -4.74 -23.09 3.58
N PRO A 407 -6.00 -22.65 3.67
CA PRO A 407 -6.50 -21.98 4.86
C PRO A 407 -6.60 -22.96 6.03
N LEU A 408 -6.37 -22.47 7.25
CA LEU A 408 -6.57 -23.26 8.45
C LEU A 408 -8.05 -23.63 8.62
N SER A 409 -8.34 -24.93 8.68
CA SER A 409 -9.68 -25.43 8.99
C SER A 409 -9.83 -25.65 10.50
N LYS A 410 -10.70 -24.87 11.16
CA LYS A 410 -10.95 -25.03 12.60
C LYS A 410 -11.54 -26.41 12.88
N GLY A 411 -11.03 -27.06 13.92
CA GLY A 411 -11.57 -28.34 14.41
C GLY A 411 -11.01 -29.60 13.73
N LYS A 412 -10.19 -29.52 12.67
CA LYS A 412 -9.44 -30.69 12.18
C LYS A 412 -8.04 -30.77 12.77
N GLN A 413 -7.48 -31.98 12.80
CA GLN A 413 -6.14 -32.23 13.33
C GLN A 413 -5.07 -31.51 12.52
N LEU A 414 -4.12 -30.89 13.21
CA LEU A 414 -2.93 -30.30 12.61
C LEU A 414 -1.77 -31.31 12.65
N LYS A 415 -1.02 -31.37 11.56
CA LYS A 415 0.21 -32.15 11.42
C LYS A 415 1.40 -31.20 11.37
N LEU A 416 2.34 -31.37 12.28
CA LEU A 416 3.57 -30.57 12.33
C LEU A 416 4.75 -31.45 11.97
N TYR A 417 5.35 -31.17 10.82
CA TYR A 417 6.60 -31.79 10.39
C TYR A 417 7.76 -30.91 10.81
N ILE A 418 8.75 -31.47 11.48
CA ILE A 418 9.95 -30.75 11.94
C ILE A 418 11.17 -31.42 11.33
N SER A 419 12.03 -30.62 10.71
CA SER A 419 13.34 -31.01 10.24
C SER A 419 14.38 -30.15 10.93
N ALA A 420 15.28 -30.79 11.68
CA ALA A 420 16.35 -30.11 12.41
C ALA A 420 17.71 -30.60 11.92
N SER A 421 18.63 -29.67 11.74
CA SER A 421 20.06 -29.90 11.53
C SER A 421 20.85 -29.14 12.59
N ASP A 422 22.17 -29.38 12.66
CA ASP A 422 23.07 -28.69 13.59
C ASP A 422 23.04 -27.15 13.47
N SER A 423 22.48 -26.61 12.39
CA SER A 423 22.49 -25.17 12.12
C SER A 423 21.13 -24.55 11.81
N THR A 424 20.08 -25.35 11.59
CA THR A 424 18.77 -24.86 11.16
C THR A 424 17.65 -25.74 11.67
N ILE A 425 16.53 -25.13 12.03
CA ILE A 425 15.27 -25.81 12.31
C ILE A 425 14.27 -25.30 11.28
N ALA A 426 13.56 -26.21 10.62
CA ALA A 426 12.47 -25.87 9.73
C ALA A 426 11.25 -26.71 10.11
N SER A 427 10.06 -26.15 9.93
CA SER A 427 8.83 -26.88 10.13
C SER A 427 7.80 -26.56 9.07
N MET A 428 6.97 -27.56 8.75
CA MET A 428 5.82 -27.43 7.88
C MET A 428 4.58 -27.77 8.70
N LEU A 429 3.63 -26.84 8.75
CA LEU A 429 2.31 -27.08 9.30
C LEU A 429 1.38 -27.51 8.16
N ALA A 430 0.70 -28.64 8.33
CA ALA A 430 -0.19 -29.22 7.34
C ALA A 430 -1.49 -29.73 7.97
N GLN A 431 -2.49 -29.94 7.12
CA GLN A 431 -3.81 -30.44 7.50
C GLN A 431 -4.44 -31.18 6.33
N ASP A 432 -5.22 -32.22 6.61
CA ASP A 432 -5.94 -32.95 5.57
C ASP A 432 -7.18 -32.15 5.11
N ASP A 433 -7.36 -32.05 3.79
CA ASP A 433 -8.59 -31.51 3.21
C ASP A 433 -9.75 -32.52 3.34
N ASP A 434 -10.94 -32.14 2.87
CA ASP A 434 -12.14 -33.00 2.98
C ASP A 434 -12.01 -34.32 2.19
N ASN A 435 -11.04 -34.42 1.27
CA ASN A 435 -10.76 -35.63 0.50
C ASN A 435 -9.61 -36.46 1.12
N GLY A 436 -9.12 -36.08 2.30
CA GLY A 436 -7.98 -36.74 2.95
C GLY A 436 -6.63 -36.42 2.31
N ILE A 437 -6.55 -35.42 1.43
CA ILE A 437 -5.28 -34.98 0.82
C ILE A 437 -4.61 -33.99 1.77
N GLU A 438 -3.36 -34.26 2.14
CA GLU A 438 -2.59 -33.37 2.99
C GLU A 438 -2.27 -32.05 2.24
N ARG A 439 -2.61 -30.93 2.88
CA ARG A 439 -2.36 -29.59 2.37
C ARG A 439 -1.45 -28.82 3.33
N VAL A 440 -0.53 -28.06 2.76
CA VAL A 440 0.37 -27.20 3.52
C VAL A 440 -0.36 -25.92 3.92
N ILE A 441 -0.31 -25.59 5.21
CA ILE A 441 -0.84 -24.33 5.75
C ILE A 441 0.27 -23.29 5.85
N TYR A 442 1.45 -23.70 6.33
CA TYR A 442 2.54 -22.75 6.61
C TYR A 442 3.92 -23.42 6.60
N TYR A 443 4.93 -22.70 6.11
CA TYR A 443 6.35 -23.02 6.32
C TYR A 443 6.99 -22.06 7.32
N LEU A 444 7.76 -22.60 8.26
CA LEU A 444 8.53 -21.86 9.26
C LEU A 444 9.99 -22.32 9.21
N SER A 445 10.94 -21.41 9.38
CA SER A 445 12.37 -21.73 9.44
C SER A 445 13.19 -20.61 10.05
#